data_AF-A0A918H3E1-F1
#
_entry.id   AF-A0A918H3E1-F1
#
_cell.length_a   1.000
_cell.length_b   1.000
_cell.length_c   1.000
_cell.angle_alpha   90.00
_cell.angle_beta   90.00
_cell.angle_gamma   90.00
#
_symmetry.space_group_name_H-M   'P 1'
#
loop_
_entity.id
_entity.type
_entity.pdbx_description
1 polymer ?
#
loop_
_entity_poly.entity_id
_entity_poly.type
_entity_poly.pdbx_seq_one_letter_code
_entity_poly.pdbx_strand_id
1 'polypeptide(L)'
;MAGSILTPMQITERILKQAWHRTAVGSDLLDDAMLPPIGTSPDQYAPRAGDADGLFLVLDEDGTARGYHSPHQEIFATQDLDQVLYFIAEEAVRRLAEHIVARSPGRGPVANLVSGQAGMLAEIDPAWGTRFRSGGADGTRTARPCGRDPLEGLAWIADTWRDQDPFTHLAFFRGEGVSAEQIALLHGADPGQTAAGTRLSDLRSMDGGSRDDWEIVWETFCFGQAGDWAFLMYHETPPGTRIDSAALARLGVTETVRLSATSAKAIYTFDYTRDGRRVDDDRGVLELIWYERGRAPYYRGGQLDFLNQAIRRAELDHPEVMSDFELYFHALEDALGLRLPQRDIEDGTVLAAQWRS
;
A
#
# COMPACT_ATOMS: atom_id res chain seq x y z
N MET A 1 49.34 18.68 1.53
CA MET A 1 47.90 18.37 1.73
C MET A 1 47.10 19.19 0.75
N ALA A 2 46.56 18.55 -0.30
CA ALA A 2 45.54 19.14 -1.15
C ALA A 2 44.49 18.03 -1.32
N GLY A 3 43.47 18.07 -0.46
CA GLY A 3 42.31 17.21 -0.64
C GLY A 3 41.52 17.76 -1.80
N SER A 4 41.51 17.04 -2.92
CA SER A 4 40.50 17.23 -3.96
C SER A 4 39.14 16.97 -3.33
N ILE A 5 38.43 18.06 -3.01
CA ILE A 5 37.00 17.99 -2.75
C ILE A 5 36.37 17.67 -4.10
N LEU A 6 36.04 16.41 -4.33
CA LEU A 6 35.16 16.03 -5.43
C LEU A 6 33.83 16.71 -5.15
N THR A 7 33.53 17.79 -5.86
CA THR A 7 32.19 18.38 -5.86
C THR A 7 31.25 17.29 -6.36
N PRO A 8 30.22 16.89 -5.60
CA PRO A 8 29.23 15.93 -6.09
C PRO A 8 28.66 16.46 -7.41
N MET A 9 28.52 15.57 -8.39
CA MET A 9 28.00 15.93 -9.70
C MET A 9 26.56 16.44 -9.53
N GLN A 10 26.35 17.75 -9.72
CA GLN A 10 25.01 18.34 -9.64
C GLN A 10 24.16 17.88 -10.83
N ILE A 11 22.97 17.34 -10.55
CA ILE A 11 22.02 17.04 -11.62
C ILE A 11 21.52 18.37 -12.18
N THR A 12 21.79 18.61 -13.46
CA THR A 12 21.29 19.77 -14.21
C THR A 12 20.45 19.28 -15.38
N GLU A 13 19.56 20.12 -15.89
CA GLU A 13 18.71 19.79 -17.05
C GLU A 13 19.56 19.32 -18.25
N ARG A 14 20.70 19.97 -18.49
CA ARG A 14 21.65 19.59 -19.55
C ARG A 14 22.23 18.21 -19.32
N ILE A 15 22.69 17.90 -18.10
CA ILE A 15 23.28 16.60 -17.75
C ILE A 15 22.22 15.50 -17.89
N LEU A 16 21.01 15.75 -17.39
CA LEU A 16 19.91 14.80 -17.46
C LEU A 16 19.49 14.51 -18.91
N LYS A 17 19.32 15.55 -19.75
CA LYS A 17 19.03 15.40 -21.18
C LYS A 17 20.11 14.60 -21.92
N GLN A 18 21.38 14.88 -21.66
CA GLN A 18 22.50 14.17 -22.28
C GLN A 18 22.58 12.71 -21.82
N ALA A 19 22.30 12.46 -20.54
CA ALA A 19 22.30 11.10 -20.00
C ALA A 19 21.12 10.29 -20.58
N TRP A 20 19.91 10.85 -20.56
CA TRP A 20 18.73 10.23 -21.15
C TRP A 20 18.92 9.91 -22.64
N HIS A 21 19.44 10.86 -23.43
CA HIS A 21 19.68 10.63 -24.85
C HIS A 21 20.63 9.44 -25.09
N ARG A 22 21.69 9.31 -24.27
CA ARG A 22 22.61 8.15 -24.37
C ARG A 22 21.94 6.84 -24.00
N THR A 23 21.09 6.84 -22.98
CA THR A 23 20.31 5.66 -22.59
C THR A 23 19.30 5.28 -23.67
N ALA A 24 18.51 6.23 -24.15
CA ALA A 24 17.42 5.99 -25.10
C ALA A 24 17.93 5.50 -26.47
N VAL A 25 18.96 6.15 -27.03
CA VAL A 25 19.57 5.74 -28.32
C VAL A 25 20.18 4.33 -28.26
N GLY A 26 20.51 3.84 -27.07
CA GLY A 26 21.06 2.50 -26.88
C GLY A 26 20.00 1.39 -26.79
N SER A 27 18.70 1.72 -26.89
CA SER A 27 17.61 0.80 -26.57
C SER A 27 16.37 1.02 -27.44
N ASP A 28 16.05 0.04 -28.29
CA ASP A 28 14.81 0.00 -29.08
C ASP A 28 13.53 0.15 -28.23
N LEU A 29 13.58 -0.23 -26.95
CA LEU A 29 12.45 -0.08 -26.01
C LEU A 29 12.17 1.37 -25.58
N LEU A 30 13.14 2.27 -25.78
CA LEU A 30 13.07 3.67 -25.36
C LEU A 30 13.15 4.64 -26.55
N ASP A 31 13.18 4.15 -27.80
CA ASP A 31 13.36 4.97 -29.00
C ASP A 31 12.28 6.06 -29.13
N ASP A 32 11.03 5.74 -28.80
CA ASP A 32 9.90 6.69 -28.82
C ASP A 32 9.66 7.35 -27.44
N ALA A 33 10.45 7.01 -26.42
CA ALA A 33 10.27 7.50 -25.06
C ALA A 33 10.84 8.91 -24.88
N MET A 34 9.94 9.87 -24.74
CA MET A 34 10.30 11.26 -24.47
C MET A 34 10.75 11.45 -23.02
N LEU A 35 11.78 12.27 -22.83
CA LEU A 35 12.17 12.74 -21.50
C LEU A 35 10.97 13.47 -20.85
N PRO A 36 10.64 13.18 -19.58
CA PRO A 36 9.68 13.94 -18.80
C PRO A 36 9.91 15.45 -18.87
N PRO A 37 8.85 16.27 -18.84
CA PRO A 37 9.03 17.71 -18.74
C PRO A 37 9.82 18.07 -17.48
N ILE A 38 10.76 19.00 -17.62
CA ILE A 38 11.64 19.47 -16.55
C ILE A 38 11.34 20.94 -16.26
N GLY A 39 11.29 21.30 -14.99
CA GLY A 39 10.94 22.63 -14.51
C GLY A 39 11.66 22.95 -13.20
N THR A 40 11.35 24.11 -12.64
CA THR A 40 11.98 24.61 -11.39
C THR A 40 10.99 24.75 -10.24
N SER A 41 9.71 24.44 -10.45
CA SER A 41 8.69 24.38 -9.40
C SER A 41 7.54 23.47 -9.82
N PRO A 42 6.92 22.72 -8.89
CA PRO A 42 5.73 21.91 -9.16
C PRO A 42 4.54 22.72 -9.73
N ASP A 43 4.41 23.98 -9.31
CA ASP A 43 3.30 24.87 -9.72
C ASP A 43 3.27 25.15 -11.23
N GLN A 44 4.42 25.01 -11.90
CA GLN A 44 4.52 25.14 -13.36
C GLN A 44 3.69 24.07 -14.09
N TYR A 45 3.34 22.98 -13.39
CA TYR A 45 2.54 21.88 -13.90
C TYR A 45 1.09 21.92 -13.43
N ALA A 46 0.69 22.90 -12.59
CA ALA A 46 -0.70 23.06 -12.17
C ALA A 46 -1.72 23.16 -13.33
N PRO A 47 -1.41 23.82 -14.47
CA PRO A 47 -2.31 23.83 -15.62
C PRO A 47 -2.48 22.46 -16.31
N ARG A 48 -1.62 21.49 -16.00
CA ARG A 48 -1.65 20.11 -16.53
C ARG A 48 -2.23 19.11 -15.52
N ALA A 49 -2.68 19.56 -14.35
CA ALA A 49 -3.22 18.68 -13.31
C ALA A 49 -4.48 17.89 -13.73
N GLY A 50 -5.13 18.28 -14.84
CA GLY A 50 -6.26 17.55 -15.44
C GLY A 50 -5.93 16.79 -16.73
N ASP A 51 -4.71 16.90 -17.26
CA ASP A 51 -4.28 16.30 -18.53
C ASP A 51 -3.03 15.44 -18.30
N ALA A 52 -3.26 14.12 -18.33
CA ALA A 52 -2.33 13.03 -18.53
C ALA A 52 -1.47 12.56 -17.35
N ASP A 53 -1.76 11.31 -16.95
CA ASP A 53 -0.88 10.37 -16.29
C ASP A 53 0.57 10.55 -16.74
N GLY A 54 1.43 11.09 -15.87
CA GLY A 54 2.85 11.08 -16.16
C GLY A 54 3.80 11.72 -15.19
N LEU A 55 5.05 11.29 -15.31
CA LEU A 55 6.16 11.81 -14.55
C LEU A 55 6.56 13.20 -15.07
N PHE A 56 6.76 14.13 -14.15
CA PHE A 56 7.39 15.44 -14.35
C PHE A 56 8.54 15.59 -13.38
N LEU A 57 9.56 16.37 -13.74
CA LEU A 57 10.75 16.55 -12.93
C LEU A 57 10.93 18.01 -12.53
N VAL A 58 11.22 18.25 -11.25
CA VAL A 58 11.68 19.54 -10.74
C VAL A 58 13.14 19.38 -10.34
N LEU A 59 13.99 20.29 -10.82
CA LEU A 59 15.41 20.32 -10.45
C LEU A 59 15.67 21.49 -9.49
N ASP A 60 16.12 21.14 -8.28
CA ASP A 60 16.52 22.12 -7.27
C ASP A 60 17.94 22.64 -7.55
N GLU A 61 18.24 23.83 -7.03
CA GLU A 61 19.56 24.47 -7.20
C GLU A 61 20.71 23.66 -6.58
N ASP A 62 20.41 22.82 -5.59
CA ASP A 62 21.37 21.95 -4.92
C ASP A 62 21.71 20.68 -5.75
N GLY A 63 21.05 20.48 -6.88
CA GLY A 63 21.22 19.30 -7.75
C GLY A 63 20.30 18.13 -7.39
N THR A 64 19.32 18.33 -6.51
CA THR A 64 18.26 17.34 -6.24
C THR A 64 17.25 17.34 -7.36
N ALA A 65 16.97 16.16 -7.90
CA ALA A 65 15.88 15.93 -8.83
C ALA A 65 14.68 15.34 -8.08
N ARG A 66 13.53 15.99 -8.23
CA ARG A 66 12.25 15.58 -7.64
C ARG A 66 11.30 15.12 -8.74
N GLY A 67 10.66 13.97 -8.54
CA GLY A 67 9.67 13.43 -9.46
C GLY A 67 8.24 13.66 -8.97
N TYR A 68 7.35 14.04 -9.87
CA TYR A 68 5.94 14.30 -9.58
C TYR A 68 5.04 13.61 -10.59
N HIS A 69 3.87 13.13 -10.15
CA HIS A 69 2.78 12.77 -11.08
C HIS A 69 1.65 13.80 -11.13
N SER A 70 1.59 14.65 -10.12
CA SER A 70 0.76 15.84 -10.10
C SER A 70 1.49 16.91 -9.29
N PRO A 71 1.09 18.19 -9.37
CA PRO A 71 1.69 19.26 -8.57
C PRO A 71 1.68 19.00 -7.06
N HIS A 72 0.81 18.08 -6.59
CA HIS A 72 0.62 17.75 -5.18
C HIS A 72 1.09 16.34 -4.83
N GLN A 73 1.68 15.60 -5.78
CA GLN A 73 2.09 14.22 -5.59
C GLN A 73 3.56 14.03 -6.00
N GLU A 74 4.47 14.39 -5.08
CA GLU A 74 5.89 14.04 -5.17
C GLU A 74 6.07 12.54 -4.94
N ILE A 75 6.82 11.85 -5.81
CA ILE A 75 7.07 10.40 -5.73
C ILE A 75 8.49 10.01 -5.38
N PHE A 76 9.47 10.90 -5.57
CA PHE A 76 10.85 10.70 -5.13
C PHE A 76 11.58 12.04 -5.12
N ALA A 77 12.67 12.11 -4.36
CA ALA A 77 13.70 13.13 -4.45
C ALA A 77 15.06 12.46 -4.32
N THR A 78 15.97 12.73 -5.25
CA THR A 78 17.31 12.13 -5.24
C THR A 78 18.35 13.00 -5.92
N GLN A 79 19.60 12.88 -5.48
CA GLN A 79 20.78 13.47 -6.12
C GLN A 79 21.54 12.44 -6.98
N ASP A 80 21.06 11.19 -7.05
CA ASP A 80 21.64 10.13 -7.86
C ASP A 80 21.06 10.15 -9.29
N LEU A 81 21.91 10.50 -10.26
CA LEU A 81 21.52 10.55 -11.67
C LEU A 81 21.07 9.19 -12.22
N ASP A 82 21.68 8.07 -11.81
CA ASP A 82 21.24 6.74 -12.25
C ASP A 82 19.83 6.45 -11.75
N GLN A 83 19.54 6.83 -10.52
CA GLN A 83 18.23 6.63 -9.92
C GLN A 83 17.14 7.46 -10.63
N VAL A 84 17.45 8.72 -11.01
CA VAL A 84 16.53 9.53 -11.84
C VAL A 84 16.28 8.87 -13.19
N LEU A 85 17.33 8.40 -13.87
CA LEU A 85 17.20 7.73 -15.17
C LEU A 85 16.38 6.45 -15.07
N TYR A 86 16.59 5.68 -14.00
CA TYR A 86 15.78 4.50 -13.70
C TYR A 86 14.30 4.85 -13.54
N PHE A 87 13.94 5.88 -12.76
CA PHE A 87 12.54 6.26 -12.59
C PHE A 87 11.89 6.77 -13.88
N ILE A 88 12.65 7.48 -14.72
CA ILE A 88 12.18 7.87 -16.06
C ILE A 88 11.92 6.63 -16.92
N ALA A 89 12.86 5.68 -16.93
CA ALA A 89 12.73 4.45 -17.69
C ALA A 89 11.60 3.55 -17.18
N GLU A 90 11.40 3.44 -15.86
CA GLU A 90 10.31 2.69 -15.23
C GLU A 90 8.94 3.20 -15.73
N GLU A 91 8.74 4.53 -15.75
CA GLU A 91 7.50 5.13 -16.24
C GLU A 91 7.31 4.92 -17.76
N ALA A 92 8.37 5.04 -18.56
CA ALA A 92 8.30 4.80 -20.01
C ALA A 92 7.97 3.33 -20.32
N VAL A 93 8.66 2.40 -19.65
CA VAL A 93 8.45 0.94 -19.80
C VAL A 93 7.06 0.55 -19.33
N ARG A 94 6.54 1.13 -18.24
CA ARG A 94 5.17 0.90 -17.78
C ARG A 94 4.14 1.18 -18.88
N ARG A 95 4.21 2.36 -19.48
CA ARG A 95 3.30 2.76 -20.58
C ARG A 95 3.42 1.87 -21.79
N LEU A 96 4.64 1.51 -22.17
CA LEU A 96 4.90 0.59 -23.28
C LEU A 96 4.28 -0.79 -23.00
N ALA A 97 4.49 -1.31 -21.78
CA ALA A 97 3.94 -2.58 -21.36
C ALA A 97 2.39 -2.57 -21.35
N GLU A 98 1.77 -1.52 -20.80
CA GLU A 98 0.32 -1.32 -20.82
C GLU A 98 -0.23 -1.30 -22.25
N HIS A 99 0.43 -0.57 -23.14
CA HIS A 99 0.06 -0.49 -24.55
C HIS A 99 0.17 -1.85 -25.28
N ILE A 100 1.21 -2.64 -24.97
CA ILE A 100 1.37 -3.99 -25.52
C ILE A 100 0.28 -4.92 -24.99
N VAL A 101 0.01 -4.91 -23.68
CA VAL A 101 -1.05 -5.73 -23.05
C VAL A 101 -2.42 -5.41 -23.63
N ALA A 102 -2.74 -4.12 -23.80
CA ALA A 102 -4.01 -3.68 -24.36
C ALA A 102 -4.22 -4.13 -25.82
N ARG A 103 -3.14 -4.27 -26.59
CA ARG A 103 -3.19 -4.66 -28.02
C ARG A 103 -2.99 -6.14 -28.28
N SER A 104 -2.53 -6.91 -27.30
CA SER A 104 -2.32 -8.36 -27.41
C SER A 104 -2.60 -9.08 -26.09
N PRO A 105 -3.88 -9.13 -25.65
CA PRO A 105 -4.25 -9.79 -24.40
C PRO A 105 -3.81 -11.26 -24.42
N GLY A 106 -3.06 -11.69 -23.40
CA GLY A 106 -2.63 -13.07 -23.23
C GLY A 106 -1.62 -13.60 -24.25
N ARG A 107 -0.97 -12.76 -25.06
CA ARG A 107 0.10 -13.16 -26.00
C ARG A 107 1.29 -12.19 -25.96
N GLY A 108 2.52 -12.73 -25.93
CA GLY A 108 3.78 -11.97 -26.01
C GLY A 108 4.60 -11.98 -24.70
N PRO A 109 5.77 -11.32 -24.66
CA PRO A 109 6.66 -11.25 -23.49
C PRO A 109 6.04 -10.51 -22.27
N VAL A 110 4.84 -9.95 -22.42
CA VAL A 110 4.10 -9.15 -21.42
C VAL A 110 2.81 -9.85 -20.98
N ALA A 111 2.74 -11.18 -21.07
CA ALA A 111 1.55 -11.94 -20.64
C ALA A 111 1.12 -11.62 -19.19
N ASN A 112 2.07 -11.19 -18.36
CA ASN A 112 1.86 -10.48 -17.11
C ASN A 112 2.52 -9.09 -17.19
N LEU A 113 1.76 -8.02 -16.93
CA LEU A 113 2.18 -6.63 -17.02
C LEU A 113 3.49 -6.35 -16.27
N VAL A 114 3.55 -6.75 -15.00
CA VAL A 114 4.67 -6.42 -14.08
C VAL A 114 5.91 -7.24 -14.42
N SER A 115 5.75 -8.52 -14.74
CA SER A 115 6.86 -9.36 -15.20
C SER A 115 7.44 -8.87 -16.53
N GLY A 116 6.59 -8.40 -17.44
CA GLY A 116 7.02 -7.80 -18.71
C GLY A 116 7.80 -6.51 -18.50
N GLN A 117 7.36 -5.62 -17.61
CA GLN A 117 8.13 -4.42 -17.23
C GLN A 117 9.51 -4.79 -16.65
N ALA A 118 9.57 -5.79 -15.76
CA ALA A 118 10.83 -6.26 -15.19
C ALA A 118 11.78 -6.84 -16.25
N GLY A 119 11.24 -7.49 -17.28
CA GLY A 119 11.99 -8.00 -18.43
C GLY A 119 12.56 -6.87 -19.28
N MET A 120 11.71 -5.93 -19.71
CA MET A 120 12.11 -4.76 -20.50
C MET A 120 13.16 -3.92 -19.80
N LEU A 121 12.99 -3.63 -18.50
CA LEU A 121 13.99 -2.91 -17.72
C LEU A 121 15.32 -3.66 -17.66
N ALA A 122 15.31 -4.99 -17.56
CA ALA A 122 16.53 -5.81 -17.56
C ALA A 122 17.24 -5.83 -18.93
N GLU A 123 16.50 -5.67 -20.03
CA GLU A 123 17.06 -5.55 -21.39
C GLU A 123 17.76 -4.20 -21.59
N ILE A 124 17.21 -3.12 -21.03
CA ILE A 124 17.82 -1.78 -21.04
C ILE A 124 19.06 -1.76 -20.13
N ASP A 125 18.88 -2.18 -18.87
CA ASP A 125 19.95 -2.29 -17.88
C ASP A 125 19.62 -3.42 -16.87
N PRO A 126 20.43 -4.49 -16.78
CA PRO A 126 20.20 -5.58 -15.83
C PRO A 126 20.06 -5.14 -14.36
N ALA A 127 20.75 -4.06 -13.96
CA ALA A 127 20.63 -3.50 -12.62
C ALA A 127 19.25 -2.87 -12.40
N TRP A 128 18.67 -2.22 -13.42
CA TRP A 128 17.32 -1.66 -13.36
C TRP A 128 16.26 -2.75 -13.26
N GLY A 129 16.39 -3.84 -14.03
CA GLY A 129 15.51 -5.00 -13.87
C GLY A 129 15.61 -5.65 -12.49
N THR A 130 16.78 -5.65 -11.87
CA THR A 130 16.97 -6.15 -10.49
C THR A 130 16.32 -5.21 -9.47
N ARG A 131 16.57 -3.90 -9.60
CA ARG A 131 15.96 -2.84 -8.78
C ARG A 131 14.43 -2.92 -8.84
N PHE A 132 13.86 -3.01 -10.04
CA PHE A 132 12.42 -3.15 -10.24
C PHE A 132 11.85 -4.38 -9.53
N ARG A 133 12.48 -5.56 -9.67
CA ARG A 133 12.01 -6.79 -9.00
C ARG A 133 12.09 -6.74 -7.47
N SER A 134 12.99 -5.92 -6.94
CA SER A 134 13.10 -5.70 -5.49
C SER A 134 12.05 -4.74 -4.95
N GLY A 135 11.45 -3.91 -5.81
CA GLY A 135 10.45 -2.89 -5.45
C GLY A 135 10.99 -1.69 -4.67
N GLY A 136 12.29 -1.66 -4.35
CA GLY A 136 12.96 -0.58 -3.63
C GLY A 136 13.92 0.21 -4.49
N ALA A 137 14.13 1.47 -4.11
CA ALA A 137 15.10 2.39 -4.71
C ALA A 137 16.55 1.86 -4.65
N ASP A 138 16.92 1.24 -3.53
CA ASP A 138 18.32 0.93 -3.20
C ASP A 138 18.74 -0.50 -3.63
N GLY A 139 17.80 -1.33 -4.11
CA GLY A 139 18.09 -2.69 -4.58
C GLY A 139 18.71 -3.64 -3.53
N THR A 140 18.77 -3.24 -2.26
CA THR A 140 19.56 -3.92 -1.21
C THR A 140 18.93 -5.20 -0.67
N ARG A 141 17.67 -5.48 -1.02
CA ARG A 141 16.98 -6.68 -0.53
C ARG A 141 16.00 -7.19 -1.58
N THR A 142 16.38 -8.24 -2.30
CA THR A 142 15.39 -9.10 -2.95
C THR A 142 14.58 -9.78 -1.85
N ALA A 143 13.35 -9.32 -1.63
CA ALA A 143 12.37 -10.08 -0.86
C ALA A 143 12.31 -11.51 -1.44
N ARG A 144 12.31 -12.52 -0.57
CA ARG A 144 12.22 -13.91 -1.02
C ARG A 144 10.86 -14.11 -1.68
N PRO A 145 10.76 -14.98 -2.71
CA PRO A 145 9.47 -15.34 -3.28
C PRO A 145 8.50 -15.75 -2.18
N CYS A 146 7.30 -15.16 -2.14
CA CYS A 146 6.25 -15.67 -1.27
C CYS A 146 5.80 -17.02 -1.84
N GLY A 147 5.96 -18.08 -1.05
CA GLY A 147 5.58 -19.45 -1.43
C GLY A 147 4.21 -19.86 -0.90
N ARG A 148 3.43 -18.90 -0.41
CA ARG A 148 2.14 -19.09 0.24
C ARG A 148 1.03 -18.69 -0.73
N ASP A 149 -0.10 -19.38 -0.68
CA ASP A 149 -1.31 -18.94 -1.37
C ASP A 149 -1.80 -17.61 -0.74
N PRO A 150 -1.92 -16.51 -1.52
CA PRO A 150 -2.36 -15.21 -1.01
C PRO A 150 -3.69 -15.27 -0.26
N LEU A 151 -4.59 -16.17 -0.68
CA LEU A 151 -5.93 -16.29 -0.13
C LEU A 151 -5.97 -17.10 1.19
N GLU A 152 -4.87 -17.71 1.65
CA GLU A 152 -4.83 -18.39 2.95
C GLU A 152 -4.68 -17.43 4.15
N GLY A 153 -4.43 -16.13 3.90
CA GLY A 153 -4.03 -15.18 4.94
C GLY A 153 -4.98 -14.00 5.14
N LEU A 154 -4.55 -12.76 4.86
CA LEU A 154 -5.46 -11.59 4.95
C LEU A 154 -6.25 -11.38 3.65
N ALA A 155 -5.71 -11.75 2.49
CA ALA A 155 -6.24 -11.33 1.20
C ALA A 155 -7.61 -11.89 0.85
N TRP A 156 -8.04 -13.02 1.45
CA TRP A 156 -9.37 -13.60 1.20
C TRP A 156 -10.52 -12.62 1.47
N ILE A 157 -10.34 -11.70 2.42
CA ILE A 157 -11.40 -10.75 2.80
C ILE A 157 -11.63 -9.71 1.70
N ALA A 158 -10.64 -9.45 0.84
CA ALA A 158 -10.66 -8.30 -0.07
C ALA A 158 -11.83 -8.33 -1.08
N ASP A 159 -12.31 -9.51 -1.48
CA ASP A 159 -13.45 -9.60 -2.40
C ASP A 159 -14.77 -9.25 -1.70
N THR A 160 -15.04 -9.80 -0.51
CA THR A 160 -16.26 -9.48 0.27
C THR A 160 -16.24 -8.06 0.81
N TRP A 161 -15.05 -7.54 1.12
CA TRP A 161 -14.89 -6.19 1.64
C TRP A 161 -15.29 -5.09 0.66
N ARG A 162 -15.36 -5.42 -0.64
CA ARG A 162 -15.94 -4.55 -1.69
C ARG A 162 -17.39 -4.22 -1.43
N ASP A 163 -18.11 -5.17 -0.86
CA ASP A 163 -19.49 -5.02 -0.47
C ASP A 163 -19.64 -4.62 1.01
N GLN A 164 -18.55 -4.16 1.63
CA GLN A 164 -18.47 -3.77 3.04
C GLN A 164 -18.75 -4.91 4.04
N ASP A 165 -18.54 -6.16 3.62
CA ASP A 165 -18.82 -7.38 4.38
C ASP A 165 -17.50 -8.06 4.81
N PRO A 166 -17.37 -8.56 6.06
CA PRO A 166 -18.35 -8.54 7.15
C PRO A 166 -18.45 -7.23 7.93
N PHE A 167 -17.49 -6.31 7.77
CA PHE A 167 -17.41 -5.07 8.53
C PHE A 167 -16.74 -3.98 7.71
N THR A 168 -17.03 -2.69 7.93
CA THR A 168 -16.37 -1.59 7.18
C THR A 168 -15.00 -1.20 7.72
N HIS A 169 -14.60 -1.67 8.89
CA HIS A 169 -13.29 -1.43 9.49
C HIS A 169 -12.59 -2.72 9.89
N LEU A 170 -11.29 -2.79 9.63
CA LEU A 170 -10.36 -3.77 10.17
C LEU A 170 -9.26 -3.00 10.90
N ALA A 171 -9.12 -3.21 12.20
CA ALA A 171 -8.11 -2.57 13.02
C ALA A 171 -7.22 -3.61 13.68
N PHE A 172 -5.91 -3.43 13.59
CA PHE A 172 -4.90 -4.33 14.14
C PHE A 172 -4.01 -3.57 15.12
N PHE A 173 -3.72 -4.18 16.26
CA PHE A 173 -2.93 -3.62 17.35
C PHE A 173 -1.82 -4.58 17.76
N ARG A 174 -0.58 -4.09 17.85
CA ARG A 174 0.59 -4.86 18.28
C ARG A 174 1.35 -4.09 19.35
N GLY A 175 1.96 -4.83 20.27
CA GLY A 175 2.76 -4.27 21.35
C GLY A 175 3.02 -5.27 22.46
N GLU A 176 3.63 -4.83 23.55
CA GLU A 176 3.98 -5.71 24.67
C GLU A 176 2.74 -6.01 25.52
N GLY A 177 2.40 -7.30 25.65
CA GLY A 177 1.28 -7.75 26.50
C GLY A 177 -0.11 -7.34 25.99
N VAL A 178 -0.23 -6.91 24.73
CA VAL A 178 -1.50 -6.46 24.15
C VAL A 178 -2.51 -7.61 24.11
N SER A 179 -3.67 -7.40 24.74
CA SER A 179 -4.79 -8.34 24.75
C SER A 179 -5.96 -7.83 23.91
N ALA A 180 -6.48 -8.66 23.01
CA ALA A 180 -7.67 -8.37 22.21
C ALA A 180 -8.90 -8.02 23.06
N GLU A 181 -9.08 -8.67 24.22
CA GLU A 181 -10.16 -8.35 25.14
C GLU A 181 -10.00 -6.94 25.74
N GLN A 182 -8.77 -6.56 26.11
CA GLN A 182 -8.51 -5.23 26.67
C GLN A 182 -8.69 -4.14 25.61
N ILE A 183 -8.29 -4.42 24.37
CA ILE A 183 -8.54 -3.52 23.25
C ILE A 183 -10.06 -3.43 23.01
N ALA A 184 -10.78 -4.55 22.92
CA ALA A 184 -12.23 -4.56 22.77
C ALA A 184 -12.92 -3.73 23.85
N LEU A 185 -12.57 -3.92 25.12
CA LEU A 185 -13.12 -3.16 26.25
C LEU A 185 -12.80 -1.66 26.15
N LEU A 186 -11.59 -1.30 25.74
CA LEU A 186 -11.22 0.09 25.49
C LEU A 186 -12.07 0.71 24.37
N HIS A 187 -12.40 -0.09 23.34
CA HIS A 187 -13.30 0.23 22.23
C HIS A 187 -14.78 0.20 22.59
N GLY A 188 -15.13 -0.14 23.84
CA GLY A 188 -16.50 -0.08 24.32
C GLY A 188 -17.25 -1.40 24.25
N ALA A 189 -16.57 -2.55 24.23
CA ALA A 189 -17.23 -3.85 24.39
C ALA A 189 -18.13 -3.90 25.61
N ASP A 190 -19.27 -4.58 25.50
CA ASP A 190 -19.99 -5.05 26.68
C ASP A 190 -19.07 -5.97 27.52
N PRO A 191 -18.79 -5.63 28.79
CA PRO A 191 -17.90 -6.44 29.62
C PRO A 191 -18.47 -7.81 29.98
N GLY A 192 -19.79 -7.95 30.03
CA GLY A 192 -20.46 -9.21 30.31
C GLY A 192 -20.29 -10.20 29.16
N GLN A 193 -20.52 -9.76 27.93
CA GLN A 193 -20.32 -10.56 26.72
C GLN A 193 -18.84 -10.89 26.50
N THR A 194 -17.95 -9.92 26.73
CA THR A 194 -16.49 -10.13 26.67
C THR A 194 -16.06 -11.20 27.68
N ALA A 195 -16.51 -11.10 28.93
CA ALA A 195 -16.16 -12.08 29.98
C ALA A 195 -16.80 -13.45 29.76
N ALA A 196 -17.97 -13.51 29.11
CA ALA A 196 -18.64 -14.76 28.76
C ALA A 196 -18.00 -15.47 27.55
N GLY A 197 -17.14 -14.78 26.78
CA GLY A 197 -16.59 -15.30 25.53
C GLY A 197 -17.65 -15.45 24.45
N THR A 198 -18.60 -14.50 24.38
CA THR A 198 -19.67 -14.48 23.38
C THR A 198 -19.10 -14.57 21.97
N ARG A 199 -19.71 -15.41 21.13
CA ARG A 199 -19.33 -15.59 19.73
C ARG A 199 -20.27 -14.85 18.79
N LEU A 200 -19.80 -14.55 17.58
CA LEU A 200 -20.62 -13.91 16.55
C LEU A 200 -21.90 -14.70 16.26
N SER A 201 -21.82 -16.04 16.25
CA SER A 201 -22.98 -16.92 16.08
C SER A 201 -24.02 -16.76 17.20
N ASP A 202 -23.58 -16.49 18.44
CA ASP A 202 -24.48 -16.35 19.59
C ASP A 202 -25.32 -15.08 19.46
N LEU A 203 -24.71 -14.00 18.99
CA LEU A 203 -25.40 -12.73 18.70
C LEU A 203 -26.37 -12.90 17.53
N ARG A 204 -25.90 -13.52 16.42
CA ARG A 204 -26.75 -13.84 15.25
C ARG A 204 -27.94 -14.76 15.56
N SER A 205 -27.84 -15.58 16.62
CA SER A 205 -28.89 -16.52 17.02
C SER A 205 -29.95 -15.90 17.93
N MET A 206 -29.70 -14.72 18.49
CA MET A 206 -30.70 -13.96 19.24
C MET A 206 -31.71 -13.23 18.32
N ASP A 207 -31.45 -13.26 17.01
CA ASP A 207 -32.18 -12.55 15.96
C ASP A 207 -33.44 -13.29 15.50
N GLY A 208 -34.54 -13.05 16.22
CA GLY A 208 -35.88 -13.33 15.73
C GLY A 208 -36.31 -12.31 14.67
N GLY A 209 -36.01 -12.61 13.41
CA GLY A 209 -36.32 -11.83 12.19
C GLY A 209 -37.28 -10.65 12.32
N SER A 210 -36.73 -9.44 12.47
CA SER A 210 -37.44 -8.18 12.25
C SER A 210 -36.42 -7.05 11.99
N ARG A 211 -36.90 -5.82 11.77
CA ARG A 211 -36.14 -4.61 11.36
C ARG A 211 -34.95 -4.24 12.28
N ASP A 212 -34.93 -4.79 13.50
CA ASP A 212 -33.86 -4.68 14.51
C ASP A 212 -32.56 -5.41 14.12
N ASP A 213 -32.61 -6.31 13.14
CA ASP A 213 -31.49 -7.10 12.60
C ASP A 213 -30.34 -6.21 12.07
N TRP A 214 -30.68 -5.11 11.39
CA TRP A 214 -29.67 -4.18 10.90
C TRP A 214 -28.97 -3.46 12.06
N GLU A 215 -29.71 -2.91 13.03
CA GLU A 215 -29.11 -2.16 14.15
C GLU A 215 -28.16 -3.03 14.98
N ILE A 216 -28.51 -4.29 15.23
CA ILE A 216 -27.66 -5.25 15.96
C ILE A 216 -26.35 -5.51 15.22
N VAL A 217 -26.37 -5.65 13.88
CA VAL A 217 -25.15 -5.86 13.08
C VAL A 217 -24.24 -4.62 13.11
N TRP A 218 -24.80 -3.42 13.04
CA TRP A 218 -24.04 -2.17 13.13
C TRP A 218 -23.49 -1.92 14.55
N GLU A 219 -24.16 -2.44 15.57
CA GLU A 219 -23.74 -2.35 16.97
C GLU A 219 -22.85 -3.51 17.45
N THR A 220 -22.58 -4.48 16.58
CA THR A 220 -21.71 -5.62 16.88
C THR A 220 -20.32 -5.39 16.34
N PHE A 221 -19.32 -5.87 17.07
CA PHE A 221 -17.96 -5.98 16.56
C PHE A 221 -17.34 -7.32 16.94
N CYS A 222 -16.43 -7.78 16.09
CA CYS A 222 -15.63 -8.98 16.33
C CYS A 222 -14.24 -8.60 16.79
N PHE A 223 -13.64 -9.42 17.64
CA PHE A 223 -12.27 -9.22 18.10
C PHE A 223 -11.55 -10.55 18.34
N GLY A 224 -10.22 -10.50 18.35
CA GLY A 224 -9.43 -11.69 18.63
C GLY A 224 -7.94 -11.45 18.46
N GLN A 225 -7.16 -12.53 18.57
CA GLN A 225 -5.71 -12.53 18.37
C GLN A 225 -5.37 -13.36 17.14
N ALA A 226 -4.54 -12.83 16.25
CA ALA A 226 -4.04 -13.52 15.07
C ALA A 226 -2.55 -13.20 14.88
N GLY A 227 -1.69 -14.18 15.13
CA GLY A 227 -0.25 -13.96 15.19
C GLY A 227 0.11 -12.99 16.33
N ASP A 228 0.89 -11.96 16.01
CA ASP A 228 1.31 -10.92 16.98
C ASP A 228 0.32 -9.75 17.07
N TRP A 229 -0.83 -9.84 16.39
CA TRP A 229 -1.80 -8.77 16.27
C TRP A 229 -3.11 -9.11 16.99
N ALA A 230 -3.54 -8.22 17.87
CA ALA A 230 -4.93 -8.14 18.28
C ALA A 230 -5.72 -7.46 17.16
N PHE A 231 -6.84 -8.03 16.74
CA PHE A 231 -7.68 -7.45 15.69
C PHE A 231 -9.07 -7.11 16.22
N LEU A 232 -9.65 -6.05 15.68
CA LEU A 232 -11.05 -5.68 15.79
C LEU A 232 -11.64 -5.51 14.39
N MET A 233 -12.88 -5.96 14.19
CA MET A 233 -13.68 -5.75 12.99
C MET A 233 -15.02 -5.14 13.38
N TYR A 234 -15.38 -3.99 12.79
CA TYR A 234 -16.59 -3.25 13.18
C TYR A 234 -17.10 -2.34 12.06
N HIS A 235 -18.36 -1.91 12.16
CA HIS A 235 -18.93 -0.97 11.21
C HIS A 235 -18.81 0.50 11.63
N GLU A 236 -19.17 0.81 12.88
CA GLU A 236 -19.07 2.15 13.45
C GLU A 236 -18.66 2.01 14.92
N THR A 237 -17.96 3.01 15.45
CA THR A 237 -17.69 3.09 16.90
C THR A 237 -18.78 3.92 17.58
N PRO A 238 -19.17 3.62 18.84
CA PRO A 238 -20.21 4.36 19.53
C PRO A 238 -19.90 5.87 19.63
N PRO A 239 -20.92 6.75 19.56
CA PRO A 239 -20.73 8.18 19.71
C PRO A 239 -19.95 8.53 20.99
N GLY A 240 -18.91 9.37 20.87
CA GLY A 240 -18.08 9.78 21.99
C GLY A 240 -16.96 8.81 22.37
N THR A 241 -16.86 7.65 21.70
CA THR A 241 -15.69 6.76 21.80
C THR A 241 -14.48 7.46 21.20
N ARG A 242 -13.69 8.11 22.04
CA ARG A 242 -12.44 8.75 21.63
C ARG A 242 -11.28 7.92 22.17
N ILE A 243 -10.78 7.05 21.31
CA ILE A 243 -9.54 6.33 21.59
C ILE A 243 -8.40 7.17 21.06
N ASP A 244 -7.65 7.76 21.99
CA ASP A 244 -6.41 8.43 21.66
C ASP A 244 -5.23 7.47 21.78
N SER A 245 -4.13 7.84 21.12
CA SER A 245 -2.89 7.06 21.12
C SER A 245 -2.35 6.85 22.54
N ALA A 246 -2.67 7.75 23.49
CA ALA A 246 -2.23 7.63 24.87
C ALA A 246 -2.96 6.49 25.60
N ALA A 247 -4.25 6.26 25.32
CA ALA A 247 -4.99 5.12 25.85
C ALA A 247 -4.47 3.79 25.33
N LEU A 248 -4.20 3.70 24.03
CA LEU A 248 -3.58 2.52 23.42
C LEU A 248 -2.19 2.24 23.99
N ALA A 249 -1.35 3.28 24.13
CA ALA A 249 -0.02 3.15 24.72
C ALA A 249 -0.04 2.63 26.17
N ARG A 250 -1.07 2.97 26.97
CA ARG A 250 -1.25 2.42 28.32
C ARG A 250 -1.55 0.92 28.33
N LEU A 251 -2.10 0.39 27.24
CA LEU A 251 -2.29 -1.06 27.03
C LEU A 251 -1.06 -1.73 26.40
N GLY A 252 0.06 -1.02 26.28
CA GLY A 252 1.29 -1.54 25.70
C GLY A 252 1.33 -1.54 24.18
N VAL A 253 0.31 -0.97 23.50
CA VAL A 253 0.26 -0.88 22.04
C VAL A 253 1.33 0.08 21.54
N THR A 254 2.20 -0.42 20.67
CA THR A 254 3.22 0.37 19.97
C THR A 254 2.84 0.56 18.50
N GLU A 255 2.04 -0.33 17.91
CA GLU A 255 1.69 -0.26 16.49
C GLU A 255 0.19 -0.45 16.27
N THR A 256 -0.36 0.31 15.34
CA THR A 256 -1.76 0.22 14.94
C THR A 256 -1.88 0.34 13.44
N VAL A 257 -2.53 -0.63 12.81
CA VAL A 257 -2.91 -0.58 11.40
C VAL A 257 -4.43 -0.50 11.33
N ARG A 258 -4.95 0.45 10.57
CA ARG A 258 -6.39 0.57 10.30
C ARG A 258 -6.63 0.54 8.81
N LEU A 259 -7.50 -0.38 8.41
CA LEU A 259 -8.12 -0.39 7.11
C LEU A 259 -9.56 0.09 7.28
N SER A 260 -10.07 0.89 6.35
CA SER A 260 -11.53 1.10 6.25
C SER A 260 -12.05 1.07 4.82
N ALA A 261 -13.29 0.63 4.64
CA ALA A 261 -14.00 0.53 3.37
C ALA A 261 -15.20 1.48 3.32
N THR A 262 -15.29 2.32 2.29
CA THR A 262 -16.37 3.30 2.10
C THR A 262 -17.16 3.02 0.81
N SER A 263 -18.42 2.58 0.93
CA SER A 263 -19.30 2.17 -0.18
C SER A 263 -19.58 3.27 -1.19
N ALA A 264 -19.69 4.53 -0.76
CA ALA A 264 -20.04 5.64 -1.64
C ALA A 264 -19.05 5.84 -2.80
N LYS A 265 -17.83 5.27 -2.72
CA LYS A 265 -16.78 5.42 -3.72
C LYS A 265 -15.89 4.19 -3.92
N ALA A 266 -16.22 3.05 -3.31
CA ALA A 266 -15.33 1.88 -3.20
C ALA A 266 -13.93 2.26 -2.67
N ILE A 267 -13.84 3.32 -1.86
CA ILE A 267 -12.57 3.81 -1.33
C ILE A 267 -12.20 2.97 -0.13
N TYR A 268 -11.01 2.39 -0.19
CA TYR A 268 -10.37 1.79 0.97
C TYR A 268 -9.24 2.67 1.44
N THR A 269 -9.17 2.86 2.74
CA THR A 269 -8.10 3.64 3.36
C THR A 269 -7.15 2.74 4.12
N PHE A 270 -5.87 3.09 4.07
CA PHE A 270 -4.83 2.52 4.91
C PHE A 270 -4.26 3.61 5.81
N ASP A 271 -4.22 3.35 7.11
CA ASP A 271 -3.59 4.19 8.12
C ASP A 271 -2.69 3.33 9.01
N TYR A 272 -1.47 3.81 9.24
CA TYR A 272 -0.47 3.08 10.02
C TYR A 272 0.21 4.01 11.01
N THR A 273 0.21 3.61 12.27
CA THR A 273 0.84 4.33 13.37
C THR A 273 1.85 3.40 14.06
N ARG A 274 3.02 3.94 14.39
CA ARG A 274 4.06 3.30 15.20
C ARG A 274 4.55 4.29 16.26
N ASP A 275 4.62 3.83 17.50
CA ASP A 275 5.00 4.60 18.69
C ASP A 275 4.21 5.91 18.85
N GLY A 276 2.90 5.83 18.56
CA GLY A 276 1.98 6.98 18.62
C GLY A 276 2.16 8.01 17.52
N ARG A 277 3.04 7.75 16.53
CA ARG A 277 3.28 8.61 15.37
C ARG A 277 2.78 7.93 14.11
N ARG A 278 2.10 8.68 13.26
CA ARG A 278 1.72 8.21 11.93
C ARG A 278 2.99 7.88 11.13
N VAL A 279 3.01 6.70 10.52
CA VAL A 279 4.03 6.29 9.56
C VAL A 279 3.46 6.64 8.19
N ASP A 280 3.83 7.81 7.70
CA ASP A 280 3.43 8.29 6.38
C ASP A 280 4.58 9.00 5.67
N ASP A 281 4.34 9.27 4.38
CA ASP A 281 5.23 10.03 3.51
C ASP A 281 4.61 11.41 3.21
N ASP A 282 3.98 12.04 4.21
CA ASP A 282 3.25 13.32 4.11
C ASP A 282 2.09 13.35 3.08
N ARG A 283 1.71 12.18 2.55
CA ARG A 283 0.59 12.01 1.60
C ARG A 283 -0.78 11.86 2.25
N GLY A 284 -0.83 11.80 3.58
CA GLY A 284 -2.04 11.47 4.32
C GLY A 284 -2.44 10.01 4.11
N VAL A 285 -3.74 9.77 3.90
CA VAL A 285 -4.35 8.44 3.78
C VAL A 285 -4.24 7.97 2.32
N LEU A 286 -3.77 6.74 2.10
CA LEU A 286 -3.82 6.13 0.78
C LEU A 286 -5.24 5.64 0.49
N GLU A 287 -5.85 6.11 -0.59
CA GLU A 287 -7.06 5.51 -1.14
C GLU A 287 -6.67 4.41 -2.13
N LEU A 288 -6.99 3.14 -1.82
CA LEU A 288 -6.54 1.99 -2.60
C LEU A 288 -7.15 1.94 -4.02
N ILE A 289 -8.18 2.72 -4.31
CA ILE A 289 -8.73 2.85 -5.67
C ILE A 289 -7.73 3.45 -6.68
N TRP A 290 -6.69 4.12 -6.20
CA TRP A 290 -5.62 4.68 -7.02
C TRP A 290 -4.40 3.76 -7.11
N TYR A 291 -4.46 2.56 -6.55
CA TYR A 291 -3.41 1.58 -6.71
C TYR A 291 -3.41 1.06 -8.15
N GLU A 292 -2.25 1.17 -8.81
CA GLU A 292 -2.03 0.73 -10.17
C GLU A 292 -0.89 -0.29 -10.19
N ARG A 293 -1.16 -1.48 -10.77
CA ARG A 293 -0.12 -2.50 -10.90
C ARG A 293 1.07 -2.01 -11.70
N GLY A 294 2.28 -2.39 -11.31
CA GLY A 294 3.48 -1.93 -11.99
C GLY A 294 3.99 -0.59 -11.45
N ARG A 295 3.25 0.10 -10.59
CA ARG A 295 3.62 1.42 -10.07
C ARG A 295 3.69 1.42 -8.55
N ALA A 296 4.66 2.12 -7.98
CA ALA A 296 4.73 2.27 -6.52
C ALA A 296 3.66 3.24 -6.00
N PRO A 297 2.81 2.80 -5.05
CA PRO A 297 1.82 3.69 -4.44
C PRO A 297 2.42 4.68 -3.44
N TYR A 298 3.58 4.38 -2.84
CA TYR A 298 4.21 5.21 -1.80
C TYR A 298 5.43 5.97 -2.30
N TYR A 299 5.87 6.96 -1.52
CA TYR A 299 7.05 7.74 -1.83
C TYR A 299 8.30 6.84 -1.80
N ARG A 300 9.11 6.89 -2.85
CA ARG A 300 10.29 6.04 -2.99
C ARG A 300 11.39 6.51 -2.04
N GLY A 301 11.87 5.59 -1.19
CA GLY A 301 12.81 5.91 -0.11
C GLY A 301 12.17 6.57 1.11
N GLY A 302 10.84 6.62 1.18
CA GLY A 302 10.08 7.10 2.33
C GLY A 302 9.93 6.05 3.44
N GLN A 303 9.15 6.38 4.46
CA GLN A 303 8.86 5.48 5.58
C GLN A 303 8.02 4.27 5.17
N LEU A 304 7.20 4.41 4.11
CA LEU A 304 6.36 3.33 3.57
C LEU A 304 6.99 2.59 2.39
N ASP A 305 8.28 2.82 2.06
CA ASP A 305 8.93 2.15 0.92
C ASP A 305 9.05 0.63 1.12
N PHE A 306 9.03 0.14 2.36
CA PHE A 306 8.96 -1.29 2.63
C PHE A 306 7.67 -1.93 2.08
N LEU A 307 6.56 -1.17 1.99
CA LEU A 307 5.33 -1.62 1.35
C LEU A 307 5.45 -1.61 -0.18
N ASN A 308 6.15 -0.65 -0.79
CA ASN A 308 6.45 -0.69 -2.23
C ASN A 308 7.18 -2.01 -2.59
N GLN A 309 8.11 -2.43 -1.73
CA GLN A 309 8.86 -3.68 -1.89
C GLN A 309 7.94 -4.91 -1.80
N ALA A 310 7.09 -4.96 -0.77
CA ALA A 310 6.15 -6.07 -0.57
C ALA A 310 5.12 -6.17 -1.70
N ILE A 311 4.55 -5.03 -2.12
CA ILE A 311 3.59 -4.94 -3.23
C ILE A 311 4.21 -5.44 -4.52
N ARG A 312 5.40 -4.94 -4.85
CA ARG A 312 6.11 -5.39 -6.06
C ARG A 312 6.38 -6.89 -6.04
N ARG A 313 6.68 -7.44 -4.87
CA ARG A 313 6.94 -8.86 -4.73
C ARG A 313 5.66 -9.68 -4.92
N ALA A 314 4.56 -9.26 -4.29
CA ALA A 314 3.23 -9.85 -4.48
C ALA A 314 2.81 -9.85 -5.96
N GLU A 315 2.96 -8.74 -6.69
CA GLU A 315 2.63 -8.65 -8.11
C GLU A 315 3.44 -9.61 -9.01
N LEU A 316 4.69 -9.90 -8.62
CA LEU A 316 5.58 -10.76 -9.37
C LEU A 316 5.43 -12.24 -9.02
N ASP A 317 5.14 -12.55 -7.76
CA ASP A 317 4.96 -13.93 -7.28
C ASP A 317 3.55 -14.46 -7.55
N HIS A 318 2.56 -13.58 -7.58
CA HIS A 318 1.15 -13.92 -7.78
C HIS A 318 0.56 -13.27 -9.03
N PRO A 319 1.12 -13.53 -10.22
CA PRO A 319 0.61 -13.00 -11.48
C PRO A 319 -0.83 -13.45 -11.80
N GLU A 320 -1.29 -14.54 -11.18
CA GLU A 320 -2.64 -15.11 -11.30
C GLU A 320 -3.71 -14.34 -10.52
N VAL A 321 -3.34 -13.60 -9.48
CA VAL A 321 -4.29 -12.82 -8.68
C VAL A 321 -4.67 -11.58 -9.47
N MET A 322 -5.93 -11.48 -9.89
CA MET A 322 -6.42 -10.39 -10.75
C MET A 322 -6.99 -9.20 -9.98
N SER A 323 -7.33 -9.39 -8.70
CA SER A 323 -7.83 -8.32 -7.84
C SER A 323 -6.67 -7.51 -7.26
N ASP A 324 -6.69 -6.19 -7.49
CA ASP A 324 -5.67 -5.27 -6.98
C ASP A 324 -5.73 -5.14 -5.45
N PHE A 325 -6.92 -5.23 -4.88
CA PHE A 325 -7.10 -5.23 -3.43
C PHE A 325 -6.57 -6.52 -2.79
N GLU A 326 -6.79 -7.69 -3.40
CA GLU A 326 -6.23 -8.95 -2.90
C GLU A 326 -4.70 -8.91 -2.87
N LEU A 327 -4.07 -8.45 -3.96
CA LEU A 327 -2.61 -8.29 -4.02
C LEU A 327 -2.10 -7.33 -2.95
N TYR A 328 -2.78 -6.19 -2.79
CA TYR A 328 -2.39 -5.21 -1.79
C TYR A 328 -2.53 -5.74 -0.36
N PHE A 329 -3.60 -6.49 -0.06
CA PHE A 329 -3.83 -7.10 1.24
C PHE A 329 -2.80 -8.19 1.53
N HIS A 330 -2.46 -8.98 0.52
CA HIS A 330 -1.36 -9.95 0.61
C HIS A 330 -0.02 -9.26 0.91
N ALA A 331 0.28 -8.15 0.24
CA ALA A 331 1.48 -7.37 0.52
C ALA A 331 1.50 -6.79 1.94
N LEU A 332 0.35 -6.38 2.49
CA LEU A 332 0.24 -5.96 3.89
C LEU A 332 0.48 -7.12 4.86
N GLU A 333 -0.05 -8.31 4.59
CA GLU A 333 0.26 -9.51 5.38
C GLU A 333 1.76 -9.79 5.37
N ASP A 334 2.40 -9.78 4.20
CA ASP A 334 3.83 -10.11 4.09
C ASP A 334 4.71 -9.04 4.76
N ALA A 335 4.35 -7.77 4.63
CA ALA A 335 5.13 -6.65 5.17
C ALA A 335 4.97 -6.47 6.68
N LEU A 336 3.76 -6.66 7.22
CA LEU A 336 3.40 -6.31 8.59
C LEU A 336 2.99 -7.52 9.44
N GLY A 337 2.78 -8.69 8.82
CA GLY A 337 2.32 -9.91 9.48
C GLY A 337 0.83 -9.90 9.82
N LEU A 338 0.02 -9.08 9.16
CA LEU A 338 -1.42 -8.98 9.41
C LEU A 338 -2.14 -10.27 9.04
N ARG A 339 -3.05 -10.74 9.91
CA ARG A 339 -3.83 -11.97 9.69
C ARG A 339 -5.21 -11.85 10.28
N LEU A 340 -6.16 -12.60 9.72
CA LEU A 340 -7.50 -12.80 10.28
C LEU A 340 -7.82 -14.30 10.33
N PRO A 341 -8.56 -14.78 11.35
CA PRO A 341 -8.94 -16.18 11.44
C PRO A 341 -10.15 -16.47 10.53
N GLN A 342 -9.90 -16.73 9.24
CA GLN A 342 -10.93 -16.92 8.22
C GLN A 342 -12.04 -17.87 8.65
N ARG A 343 -11.69 -19.10 9.07
CA ARG A 343 -12.68 -20.11 9.49
C ARG A 343 -13.53 -19.66 10.67
N ASP A 344 -12.93 -18.99 11.65
CA ASP A 344 -13.69 -18.54 12.82
C ASP A 344 -14.67 -17.42 12.47
N ILE A 345 -14.34 -16.61 11.46
CA ILE A 345 -15.21 -15.55 10.95
C ILE A 345 -16.36 -16.16 10.13
N GLU A 346 -16.05 -17.07 9.21
CA GLU A 346 -17.02 -17.76 8.36
C GLU A 346 -18.00 -18.62 9.19
N ASP A 347 -17.49 -19.38 10.17
CA ASP A 347 -18.30 -20.22 11.06
C ASP A 347 -19.00 -19.42 12.17
N GLY A 348 -18.69 -18.13 12.32
CA GLY A 348 -19.20 -17.27 13.37
C GLY A 348 -18.71 -17.63 14.77
N THR A 349 -17.64 -18.40 14.91
CA THR A 349 -17.03 -18.76 16.20
C THR A 349 -16.08 -17.70 16.74
N VAL A 350 -15.75 -16.69 15.94
CA VAL A 350 -14.97 -15.52 16.36
C VAL A 350 -15.66 -14.81 17.54
N LEU A 351 -14.86 -14.33 18.49
CA LEU A 351 -15.39 -13.58 19.63
C LEU A 351 -16.03 -12.29 19.14
N ALA A 352 -17.19 -11.99 19.72
CA ALA A 352 -17.95 -10.81 19.39
C ALA A 352 -18.60 -10.21 20.63
N ALA A 353 -18.80 -8.91 20.58
CA ALA A 353 -19.57 -8.19 21.57
C ALA A 353 -20.37 -7.07 20.88
N GLN A 354 -21.48 -6.70 21.50
CA GLN A 354 -22.15 -5.46 21.21
C GLN A 354 -21.41 -4.31 21.90
N TRP A 355 -21.58 -3.10 21.35
CA TRP A 355 -21.19 -1.89 22.05
C TRP A 355 -21.96 -1.73 23.36
N ARG A 356 -21.29 -1.17 24.35
CA ARG A 356 -21.93 -0.75 25.60
C ARG A 356 -22.82 0.46 25.33
N SER A 357 -24.13 0.27 25.49
CA SER A 357 -25.16 1.33 25.49
C SER A 357 -25.04 2.29 26.67
#